data_AF-A0ABD0YNP8-F1
#
_entry.id   AF-A0ABD0YNP8-F1
#
_cell.length_a   1.000
_cell.length_b   1.000
_cell.length_c   1.000
_cell.angle_alpha   90.00
_cell.angle_beta   90.00
_cell.angle_gamma   90.00
#
_symmetry.space_group_name_H-M   'P 1'
#
loop_
_entity.id
_entity.type
_entity.pdbx_description
1 polymer ?
#
loop_
_entity_poly.entity_id
_entity_poly.type
_entity_poly.pdbx_seq_one_letter_code
_entity_poly.pdbx_strand_id
1 'polypeptide(L)'
;MLLNDSMRRLKVLTHKLGGCIERARPYYEALEIAKKAQLECQKAAVKFQRANEIHQAAKETVALAEARFLSKQHEWKFDSAWQEMLNHAIIKVTEAENQKAESGREHQKRATLFNVAEQRVIILEQKLRRSIIKSRPYFEEKALCQEQLDAQKKRVEELQLAVTRAKHDYSASLRRLEAISEEIHLRRRDKSGSVSPLPEGPREPGVGAELEPALHPDLSQKLQDLKPEREVGGPGDGACGVWNEVLEYDLDKCDVRSLGSMSLPTSSAVSEGDDIDQEPIEEDLEELRQKVRDLSVGGGKSENWERELSETVTRLDNALLKQECDQELRAFILDSQIAPTCDK
;
A
#
# COMPACT_ATOMS: atom_id res chain seq x y z
N MET A 1 0.28 -13.27 -30.27
CA MET A 1 -0.58 -12.67 -31.32
C MET A 1 -1.22 -11.37 -30.87
N LEU A 2 -1.83 -11.32 -29.68
CA LEU A 2 -2.45 -10.10 -29.12
C LEU A 2 -1.51 -8.88 -29.14
N LEU A 3 -0.30 -9.01 -28.58
CA LEU A 3 0.70 -7.92 -28.56
C LEU A 3 0.98 -7.29 -29.93
N ASN A 4 1.13 -8.11 -30.97
CA ASN A 4 1.40 -7.64 -32.32
C ASN A 4 0.19 -6.93 -32.94
N ASP A 5 -1.02 -7.37 -32.61
CA ASP A 5 -2.25 -6.71 -33.07
C ASP A 5 -2.44 -5.36 -32.37
N SER A 6 -2.28 -5.32 -31.04
CA SER A 6 -2.28 -4.08 -30.24
C SER A 6 -1.26 -3.07 -30.77
N MET A 7 -0.02 -3.50 -31.03
CA MET A 7 1.01 -2.64 -31.59
C MET A 7 0.64 -2.09 -32.98
N ARG A 8 0.03 -2.92 -33.84
CA ARG A 8 -0.42 -2.47 -35.17
C ARG A 8 -1.51 -1.40 -35.06
N ARG A 9 -2.52 -1.61 -34.21
CA ARG A 9 -3.62 -0.66 -34.00
C ARG A 9 -3.09 0.68 -33.49
N LEU A 10 -2.20 0.65 -32.49
CA LEU A 10 -1.59 1.86 -31.94
C LEU A 10 -0.72 2.58 -32.98
N LYS A 11 0.07 1.87 -33.79
CA LYS A 11 0.87 2.48 -34.87
C LYS A 11 0.00 3.25 -35.88
N VAL A 12 -1.16 2.70 -36.26
CA VAL A 12 -2.10 3.39 -37.15
C VAL A 12 -2.59 4.70 -36.54
N LEU A 13 -2.91 4.71 -35.24
CA LEU A 13 -3.33 5.93 -34.53
C LEU A 13 -2.17 6.93 -34.37
N THR A 14 -0.96 6.45 -34.10
CA THR A 14 0.24 7.30 -34.03
C THR A 14 0.49 8.04 -35.35
N HIS A 15 0.39 7.35 -36.48
CA HIS A 15 0.55 8.00 -37.79
C HIS A 15 -0.55 9.01 -38.10
N LYS A 16 -1.80 8.74 -37.69
CA LYS A 16 -2.94 9.64 -37.92
C LYS A 16 -2.88 10.91 -37.06
N LEU A 17 -2.40 10.80 -35.82
CA LEU A 17 -2.46 11.87 -34.82
C LEU A 17 -1.15 12.67 -34.72
N GLY A 18 -0.02 12.06 -35.05
CA GLY A 18 1.29 12.71 -35.05
C GLY A 18 1.69 13.27 -33.68
N GLY A 19 2.33 14.43 -33.66
CA GLY A 19 2.92 15.02 -32.44
C GLY A 19 1.93 15.56 -31.39
N CYS A 20 0.61 15.40 -31.54
CA CYS A 20 -0.31 15.72 -30.44
C CYS A 20 -0.28 14.68 -29.31
N ILE A 21 0.13 13.44 -29.61
CA ILE A 21 0.28 12.37 -28.60
C ILE A 21 1.40 12.75 -27.61
N GLU A 22 2.57 13.11 -28.12
CA GLU A 22 3.72 13.53 -27.29
C GLU A 22 3.40 14.76 -26.44
N ARG A 23 2.70 15.74 -27.01
CA ARG A 23 2.30 16.95 -26.27
C ARG A 23 1.26 16.69 -25.19
N ALA A 24 0.42 15.66 -25.32
CA ALA A 24 -0.57 15.30 -24.32
C ALA A 24 -0.03 14.34 -23.25
N ARG A 25 1.13 13.70 -23.49
CA ARG A 25 1.74 12.71 -22.59
C ARG A 25 1.89 13.20 -21.14
N PRO A 26 2.38 14.43 -20.86
CA PRO A 26 2.52 14.90 -19.47
C PRO A 26 1.21 14.96 -18.70
N TYR A 27 0.09 15.22 -19.39
CA TYR A 27 -1.24 15.22 -18.77
C TYR A 27 -1.66 13.81 -18.35
N TYR A 28 -1.51 12.81 -19.24
CA TYR A 28 -1.88 11.43 -18.92
C TYR A 28 -0.95 10.81 -17.87
N GLU A 29 0.34 11.15 -17.87
CA GLU A 29 1.26 10.76 -16.79
C GLU A 29 0.85 11.37 -15.44
N ALA A 30 0.52 12.67 -15.41
CA ALA A 30 0.02 13.31 -14.19
C ALA A 30 -1.33 12.71 -13.73
N LEU A 31 -2.20 12.33 -14.67
CA LEU A 31 -3.47 11.67 -14.37
C LEU A 31 -3.25 10.33 -13.66
N GLU A 32 -2.33 9.50 -14.15
CA GLU A 32 -2.01 8.21 -13.53
C GLU A 32 -1.36 8.39 -12.15
N ILE A 33 -0.48 9.39 -11.98
CA ILE A 33 0.08 9.74 -10.67
C ILE A 33 -1.02 10.18 -9.70
N ALA A 34 -1.96 11.02 -10.14
CA ALA A 34 -3.07 11.47 -9.31
C ALA A 34 -3.99 10.31 -8.89
N LYS A 35 -4.31 9.39 -9.80
CA LYS A 35 -5.08 8.17 -9.48
C LYS A 35 -4.36 7.30 -8.45
N LYS A 36 -3.05 7.10 -8.62
CA LYS A 36 -2.24 6.33 -7.66
C LYS A 36 -2.23 6.99 -6.28
N ALA A 37 -1.98 8.31 -6.23
CA ALA A 37 -2.02 9.08 -4.98
C ALA A 37 -3.40 9.05 -4.32
N GLN A 38 -4.49 9.07 -5.11
CA GLN A 38 -5.86 8.93 -4.62
C GLN A 38 -6.07 7.59 -3.93
N LEU A 39 -5.67 6.48 -4.58
CA LEU A 39 -5.81 5.13 -4.04
C LEU A 39 -5.00 4.97 -2.74
N GLU A 40 -3.77 5.47 -2.71
CA GLU A 40 -2.93 5.46 -1.51
C GLU A 40 -3.54 6.30 -0.37
N CYS A 41 -4.10 7.47 -0.69
CA CYS A 41 -4.80 8.32 0.27
C CYS A 41 -6.05 7.63 0.85
N GLN A 42 -6.87 7.00 0.02
CA GLN A 42 -8.04 6.22 0.45
C GLN A 42 -7.63 5.05 1.34
N LYS A 43 -6.59 4.31 0.95
CA LYS A 43 -6.04 3.21 1.76
C LYS A 43 -5.55 3.71 3.12
N ALA A 44 -4.87 4.85 3.18
CA ALA A 44 -4.45 5.46 4.43
C ALA A 44 -5.63 5.97 5.27
N ALA A 45 -6.67 6.50 4.63
CA ALA A 45 -7.90 6.95 5.29
C ALA A 45 -8.61 5.80 6.00
N VAL A 46 -8.78 4.65 5.32
CA VAL A 46 -9.39 3.45 5.90
C VAL A 46 -8.56 2.93 7.09
N LYS A 47 -7.23 2.95 6.98
CA LYS A 47 -6.35 2.58 8.11
C LYS A 47 -6.54 3.49 9.31
N PHE A 48 -6.61 4.81 9.08
CA PHE A 48 -6.83 5.79 10.15
C PHE A 48 -8.21 5.62 10.80
N GLN A 49 -9.27 5.40 10.00
CA GLN A 49 -10.61 5.12 10.51
C GLN A 49 -10.60 3.87 11.42
N ARG A 50 -9.99 2.78 10.96
CA ARG A 50 -9.85 1.55 11.75
C ARG A 50 -9.06 1.77 13.04
N ALA A 51 -7.94 2.49 12.98
CA ALA A 51 -7.15 2.80 14.17
C ALA A 51 -7.94 3.67 15.18
N ASN A 52 -8.75 4.61 14.68
CA ASN A 52 -9.64 5.41 15.51
C ASN A 52 -10.72 4.56 16.19
N GLU A 53 -11.36 3.64 15.47
CA GLU A 53 -12.35 2.71 16.04
C GLU A 53 -11.74 1.83 17.14
N ILE A 54 -10.54 1.28 16.91
CA ILE A 54 -9.82 0.48 17.90
C ILE A 54 -9.51 1.31 19.15
N HIS A 55 -9.08 2.56 18.98
CA HIS A 55 -8.82 3.46 20.09
C HIS A 55 -10.10 3.75 20.89
N GLN A 56 -11.23 4.04 20.23
CA GLN A 56 -12.51 4.25 20.93
C GLN A 56 -12.93 2.99 21.71
N ALA A 57 -12.86 1.81 21.09
CA ALA A 57 -13.18 0.55 21.76
C ALA A 57 -12.27 0.27 22.97
N ALA A 58 -10.98 0.60 22.88
CA ALA A 58 -10.05 0.49 24.00
C ALA A 58 -10.43 1.43 25.15
N LYS A 59 -10.79 2.69 24.86
CA LYS A 59 -11.28 3.64 25.88
C LYS A 59 -12.56 3.17 26.54
N GLU A 60 -13.51 2.68 25.74
CA GLU A 60 -14.77 2.13 26.25
C GLU A 60 -14.51 0.93 27.17
N THR A 61 -13.53 0.07 26.83
CA THR A 61 -13.14 -1.06 27.67
C THR A 61 -12.66 -0.61 29.06
N VAL A 62 -11.81 0.43 29.11
CA VAL A 62 -11.35 1.01 30.39
C VAL A 62 -12.52 1.63 31.15
N ALA A 63 -13.35 2.44 30.49
CA ALA A 63 -14.49 3.11 31.11
C ALA A 63 -15.52 2.10 31.69
N LEU A 64 -15.80 1.01 30.97
CA LEU A 64 -16.67 -0.06 31.44
C LEU A 64 -16.06 -0.82 32.62
N ALA A 65 -14.75 -1.07 32.60
CA ALA A 65 -14.04 -1.71 33.70
C ALA A 65 -14.10 -0.85 34.98
N GLU A 66 -13.88 0.45 34.87
CA GLU A 66 -13.99 1.42 35.97
C GLU A 66 -15.42 1.49 36.52
N ALA A 67 -16.42 1.64 35.65
CA ALA A 67 -17.83 1.68 36.06
C ALA A 67 -18.28 0.38 36.75
N ARG A 68 -17.82 -0.77 36.26
CA ARG A 68 -18.11 -2.08 36.86
C ARG A 68 -17.44 -2.24 38.23
N PHE A 69 -16.23 -1.70 38.41
CA PHE A 69 -15.56 -1.70 39.70
C PHE A 69 -16.29 -0.82 40.72
N LEU A 70 -16.66 0.41 40.33
CA LEU A 70 -17.41 1.33 41.21
C LEU A 70 -18.77 0.76 41.64
N SER A 71 -19.50 0.12 40.73
CA SER A 71 -20.80 -0.50 41.05
C SER A 71 -20.70 -1.72 41.98
N LYS A 72 -19.54 -2.41 42.01
CA LYS A 72 -19.29 -3.59 42.85
C LYS A 72 -18.29 -3.34 43.97
N GLN A 73 -18.05 -2.09 44.33
CA GLN A 73 -17.03 -1.68 45.30
C GLN A 73 -17.19 -2.35 46.68
N HIS A 74 -18.40 -2.77 47.05
CA HIS A 74 -18.68 -3.50 48.29
C HIS A 74 -18.35 -5.00 48.25
N GLU A 75 -18.27 -5.60 47.06
CA GLU A 75 -17.91 -7.02 46.85
C GLU A 75 -16.48 -7.19 46.37
N TRP A 76 -15.98 -6.24 45.57
CA TRP A 76 -14.68 -6.32 44.91
C TRP A 76 -13.66 -5.50 45.68
N LYS A 77 -12.55 -6.15 46.06
CA LYS A 77 -11.40 -5.45 46.65
C LYS A 77 -10.49 -4.98 45.51
N PHE A 78 -9.88 -3.82 45.69
CA PHE A 78 -8.79 -3.38 44.84
C PHE A 78 -7.56 -4.24 45.14
N ASP A 79 -7.39 -5.32 44.40
CA ASP A 79 -6.31 -6.28 44.58
C ASP A 79 -5.24 -6.16 43.47
N SER A 80 -4.13 -6.89 43.61
CA SER A 80 -3.02 -6.84 42.66
C SER A 80 -3.46 -7.24 41.24
N ALA A 81 -4.37 -8.22 41.12
CA ALA A 81 -4.85 -8.73 39.83
C ALA A 81 -5.70 -7.69 39.09
N TRP A 82 -6.57 -6.97 39.80
CA TRP A 82 -7.37 -5.89 39.21
C TRP A 82 -6.52 -4.69 38.82
N GLN A 83 -5.52 -4.33 39.63
CA GLN A 83 -4.56 -3.28 39.31
C GLN A 83 -3.75 -3.63 38.04
N GLU A 84 -3.28 -4.87 37.93
CA GLU A 84 -2.57 -5.36 36.73
C GLU A 84 -3.46 -5.35 35.48
N MET A 85 -4.73 -5.77 35.60
CA MET A 85 -5.71 -5.69 34.51
C MET A 85 -5.91 -4.26 34.02
N LEU A 86 -6.10 -3.29 34.94
CA LEU A 86 -6.30 -1.89 34.58
C LEU A 86 -5.04 -1.30 33.95
N ASN A 87 -3.86 -1.59 34.49
CA ASN A 87 -2.59 -1.17 33.90
C ASN A 87 -2.44 -1.67 32.47
N HIS A 88 -2.77 -2.94 32.20
CA HIS A 88 -2.75 -3.50 30.84
C HIS A 88 -3.74 -2.81 29.91
N ALA A 89 -4.95 -2.52 30.38
CA ALA A 89 -5.96 -1.82 29.61
C ALA A 89 -5.52 -0.37 29.28
N ILE A 90 -4.88 0.33 30.22
CA ILE A 90 -4.32 1.68 30.01
C ILE A 90 -3.16 1.65 29.00
N ILE A 91 -2.27 0.67 29.09
CA ILE A 91 -1.17 0.48 28.12
C ILE A 91 -1.77 0.29 26.72
N LYS A 92 -2.79 -0.55 26.57
CA LYS A 92 -3.49 -0.76 25.29
C LYS A 92 -4.17 0.50 24.75
N VAL A 93 -4.79 1.32 25.61
CA VAL A 93 -5.37 2.62 25.19
C VAL A 93 -4.27 3.55 24.68
N THR A 94 -3.13 3.58 25.38
CA THR A 94 -1.98 4.41 25.00
C THR A 94 -1.37 3.93 23.67
N GLU A 95 -1.21 2.63 23.48
CA GLU A 95 -0.75 2.04 22.23
C GLU A 95 -1.71 2.34 21.07
N ALA A 96 -3.02 2.19 21.29
CA ALA A 96 -4.04 2.50 20.30
C ALA A 96 -4.06 4.01 19.94
N GLU A 97 -3.82 4.91 20.92
CA GLU A 97 -3.69 6.34 20.63
C GLU A 97 -2.46 6.65 19.79
N ASN A 98 -1.32 6.00 20.08
CA ASN A 98 -0.11 6.16 19.27
C ASN A 98 -0.32 5.67 17.83
N GLN A 99 -0.96 4.51 17.64
CA GLN A 99 -1.28 3.97 16.31
C GLN A 99 -2.25 4.88 15.54
N LYS A 100 -3.25 5.46 16.22
CA LYS A 100 -4.16 6.47 15.65
C LYS A 100 -3.41 7.74 15.25
N ALA A 101 -2.49 8.22 16.07
CA ALA A 101 -1.69 9.40 15.77
C ALA A 101 -0.78 9.17 14.55
N GLU A 102 -0.09 8.03 14.49
CA GLU A 102 0.78 7.67 13.36
C GLU A 102 0.00 7.51 12.05
N SER A 103 -1.11 6.75 12.08
CA SER A 103 -1.97 6.59 10.90
C SER A 103 -2.64 7.89 10.45
N GLY A 104 -2.96 8.79 11.39
CA GLY A 104 -3.46 10.12 11.08
C GLY A 104 -2.43 10.99 10.36
N ARG A 105 -1.17 10.97 10.82
CA ARG A 105 -0.06 11.68 10.16
C ARG A 105 0.19 11.14 8.75
N GLU A 106 0.18 9.81 8.57
CA GLU A 106 0.35 9.18 7.26
C GLU A 106 -0.82 9.52 6.32
N HIS A 107 -2.07 9.48 6.80
CA HIS A 107 -3.22 9.89 6.00
C HIS A 107 -3.10 11.36 5.55
N GLN A 108 -2.72 12.25 6.46
CA GLN A 108 -2.52 13.67 6.13
C GLN A 108 -1.45 13.85 5.04
N LYS A 109 -0.32 13.14 5.17
CA LYS A 109 0.75 13.13 4.15
C LYS A 109 0.26 12.64 2.79
N ARG A 110 -0.51 11.55 2.74
CA ARG A 110 -1.07 11.03 1.48
C ARG A 110 -2.11 11.98 0.89
N ALA A 111 -2.89 12.66 1.74
CA ALA A 111 -3.87 13.65 1.29
C ALA A 111 -3.21 14.87 0.66
N THR A 112 -2.11 15.37 1.23
CA THR A 112 -1.34 16.48 0.64
C THR A 112 -0.76 16.10 -0.72
N LEU A 113 -0.17 14.91 -0.84
CA LEU A 113 0.32 14.37 -2.13
C LEU A 113 -0.78 14.29 -3.19
N PHE A 114 -1.95 13.75 -2.82
CA PHE A 114 -3.09 13.67 -3.72
C PHE A 114 -3.55 15.06 -4.20
N ASN A 115 -3.66 16.03 -3.29
CA ASN A 115 -4.05 17.39 -3.64
C ASN A 115 -3.06 18.05 -4.60
N VAL A 116 -1.74 17.89 -4.36
CA VAL A 116 -0.69 18.41 -5.25
C VAL A 116 -0.77 17.76 -6.64
N ALA A 117 -0.96 16.44 -6.70
CA ALA A 117 -1.10 15.71 -7.96
C ALA A 117 -2.36 16.14 -8.73
N GLU A 118 -3.51 16.31 -8.07
CA GLU A 118 -4.74 16.81 -8.70
C GLU A 118 -4.57 18.23 -9.25
N GLN A 119 -3.96 19.14 -8.48
CA GLN A 119 -3.67 20.50 -8.94
C GLN A 119 -2.81 20.48 -10.21
N ARG A 120 -1.79 19.62 -10.26
CA ARG A 120 -0.95 19.44 -11.44
C ARG A 120 -1.75 18.94 -12.65
N VAL A 121 -2.68 18.02 -12.46
CA VAL A 121 -3.59 17.55 -13.53
C VAL A 121 -4.44 18.71 -14.05
N ILE A 122 -5.04 19.51 -13.17
CA ILE A 122 -5.89 20.65 -13.56
C ILE A 122 -5.09 21.68 -14.37
N ILE A 123 -3.88 22.03 -13.92
CA ILE A 123 -2.99 22.97 -14.62
C ILE A 123 -2.64 22.43 -16.02
N LEU A 124 -2.30 21.14 -16.13
CA LEU A 124 -1.96 20.52 -17.43
C LEU A 124 -3.18 20.39 -18.34
N GLU A 125 -4.35 20.11 -17.80
CA GLU A 125 -5.61 20.04 -18.56
C GLU A 125 -5.92 21.38 -19.22
N GLN A 126 -5.80 22.48 -18.47
CA GLN A 126 -6.01 23.83 -18.98
C GLN A 126 -4.98 24.18 -20.07
N LYS A 127 -3.69 23.90 -19.83
CA LYS A 127 -2.59 24.22 -20.76
C LYS A 127 -2.63 23.40 -22.05
N LEU A 128 -3.03 22.13 -21.98
CA LEU A 128 -2.90 21.16 -23.09
C LEU A 128 -4.24 20.71 -23.70
N ARG A 129 -5.35 21.37 -23.35
CA ARG A 129 -6.74 21.00 -23.73
C ARG A 129 -6.91 20.52 -25.17
N ARG A 130 -6.40 21.28 -26.15
CA ARG A 130 -6.54 20.95 -27.58
C ARG A 130 -5.79 19.67 -27.97
N SER A 131 -4.60 19.46 -27.40
CA SER A 131 -3.79 18.27 -27.66
C SER A 131 -4.45 17.04 -27.03
N ILE A 132 -4.96 17.16 -25.81
CA ILE A 132 -5.67 16.09 -25.08
C ILE A 132 -6.88 15.60 -25.88
N ILE A 133 -7.75 16.52 -26.33
CA ILE A 133 -8.96 16.16 -27.09
C ILE A 133 -8.58 15.42 -28.38
N LYS A 134 -7.54 15.86 -29.09
CA LYS A 134 -7.09 15.23 -30.33
C LYS A 134 -6.43 13.87 -30.11
N SER A 135 -5.65 13.70 -29.05
CA SER A 135 -4.95 12.46 -28.73
C SER A 135 -5.83 11.42 -28.02
N ARG A 136 -7.00 11.81 -27.53
CA ARG A 136 -7.90 10.94 -26.75
C ARG A 136 -8.15 9.55 -27.36
N PRO A 137 -8.44 9.38 -28.67
CA PRO A 137 -8.67 8.06 -29.25
C PRO A 137 -7.45 7.13 -29.15
N TYR A 138 -6.24 7.67 -29.16
CA TYR A 138 -5.02 6.88 -28.98
C TYR A 138 -4.88 6.36 -27.55
N PHE A 139 -5.12 7.21 -26.55
CA PHE A 139 -5.00 6.81 -25.15
C PHE A 139 -6.11 5.85 -24.71
N GLU A 140 -7.32 5.98 -25.26
CA GLU A 140 -8.41 5.02 -25.04
C GLU A 140 -8.08 3.64 -25.64
N GLU A 141 -7.60 3.59 -26.91
CA GLU A 141 -7.18 2.32 -27.52
C GLU A 141 -5.96 1.71 -26.80
N LYS A 142 -5.03 2.56 -26.34
CA LYS A 142 -3.87 2.11 -25.55
C LYS A 142 -4.31 1.48 -24.24
N ALA A 143 -5.26 2.09 -23.53
CA ALA A 143 -5.79 1.55 -22.28
C ALA A 143 -6.45 0.19 -22.50
N LEU A 144 -7.29 0.06 -23.53
CA LEU A 144 -7.95 -1.21 -23.87
C LEU A 144 -6.94 -2.30 -24.23
N CYS A 145 -5.93 -1.97 -25.05
CA CYS A 145 -4.86 -2.91 -25.38
C CYS A 145 -4.07 -3.34 -24.14
N GLN A 146 -3.78 -2.40 -23.24
CA GLN A 146 -3.05 -2.66 -22.01
C GLN A 146 -3.85 -3.58 -21.08
N GLU A 147 -5.13 -3.31 -20.88
CA GLU A 147 -6.02 -4.16 -20.08
C GLU A 147 -6.07 -5.60 -20.60
N GLN A 148 -6.20 -5.78 -21.92
CA GLN A 148 -6.19 -7.11 -22.54
C GLN A 148 -4.86 -7.84 -22.35
N LEU A 149 -3.74 -7.12 -22.47
CA LEU A 149 -2.41 -7.68 -22.24
C LEU A 149 -2.20 -8.06 -20.77
N ASP A 150 -2.64 -7.22 -19.84
CA ASP A 150 -2.56 -7.47 -18.41
C ASP A 150 -3.44 -8.66 -18.00
N ALA A 151 -4.64 -8.80 -18.58
CA ALA A 151 -5.48 -9.98 -18.37
C ALA A 151 -4.80 -11.27 -18.87
N GLN A 152 -4.16 -11.24 -20.04
CA GLN A 152 -3.39 -12.38 -20.55
C GLN A 152 -2.15 -12.66 -19.69
N LYS A 153 -1.46 -11.63 -19.22
CA LYS A 153 -0.31 -11.75 -18.33
C LYS A 153 -0.71 -12.43 -17.01
N LYS A 154 -1.77 -11.95 -16.36
CA LYS A 154 -2.35 -12.58 -15.15
C LYS A 154 -2.68 -14.05 -15.39
N ARG A 155 -3.32 -14.37 -16.54
CA ARG A 155 -3.66 -15.75 -16.88
C ARG A 155 -2.42 -16.64 -17.05
N VAL A 156 -1.36 -16.13 -17.66
CA VAL A 156 -0.10 -16.85 -17.79
C VAL A 156 0.55 -17.07 -16.43
N GLU A 157 0.57 -16.06 -15.56
CA GLU A 157 1.10 -16.17 -14.19
C GLU A 157 0.35 -17.21 -13.36
N GLU A 158 -0.98 -17.23 -13.42
CA GLU A 158 -1.80 -18.26 -12.77
C GLU A 158 -1.47 -19.68 -13.26
N LEU A 159 -1.33 -19.86 -14.58
CA LEU A 159 -0.99 -21.15 -15.18
C LEU A 159 0.43 -21.58 -14.81
N GLN A 160 1.38 -20.65 -14.80
CA GLN A 160 2.74 -20.90 -14.33
C GLN A 160 2.72 -21.36 -12.87
N LEU A 161 1.99 -20.66 -11.99
CA LEU A 161 1.84 -21.02 -10.59
C LEU A 161 1.23 -22.41 -10.42
N ALA A 162 0.18 -22.73 -11.19
CA ALA A 162 -0.46 -24.04 -11.18
C ALA A 162 0.50 -25.16 -11.62
N VAL A 163 1.29 -24.93 -12.67
CA VAL A 163 2.31 -25.88 -13.13
C VAL A 163 3.42 -26.06 -12.09
N THR A 164 3.91 -24.98 -11.48
CA THR A 164 4.92 -25.06 -10.42
C THR A 164 4.39 -25.82 -9.21
N ARG A 165 3.14 -25.60 -8.81
CA ARG A 165 2.49 -26.34 -7.73
C ARG A 165 2.36 -27.82 -8.06
N ALA A 166 1.90 -28.16 -9.27
CA ALA A 166 1.79 -29.55 -9.70
C ALA A 166 3.15 -30.27 -9.73
N LYS A 167 4.22 -29.59 -10.18
CA LYS A 167 5.60 -30.10 -10.13
C LYS A 167 6.08 -30.32 -8.69
N HIS A 168 5.81 -29.36 -7.80
CA HIS A 168 6.12 -29.48 -6.38
C HIS A 168 5.38 -30.66 -5.75
N ASP A 169 4.08 -30.82 -6.02
CA ASP A 169 3.27 -31.90 -5.47
C ASP A 169 3.71 -33.28 -6.02
N TYR A 170 4.12 -33.33 -7.28
CA TYR A 170 4.71 -34.53 -7.89
C TYR A 170 6.05 -34.89 -7.25
N SER A 171 6.98 -33.94 -7.11
CA SER A 171 8.28 -34.19 -6.49
C SER A 171 8.15 -34.54 -5.00
N ALA A 172 7.20 -33.92 -4.29
CA ALA A 172 6.88 -34.27 -2.92
C ALA A 172 6.31 -35.68 -2.79
N SER A 173 5.49 -36.11 -3.75
CA SER A 173 4.95 -37.48 -3.80
C SER A 173 6.05 -38.51 -4.09
N LEU A 174 6.97 -38.23 -5.01
CA LEU A 174 8.14 -39.08 -5.27
C LEU A 174 9.02 -39.23 -4.02
N ARG A 175 9.38 -38.12 -3.36
CA ARG A 175 10.13 -38.15 -2.10
C ARG A 175 9.43 -38.94 -0.99
N ARG A 176 8.10 -38.84 -0.90
CA ARG A 176 7.32 -39.68 0.05
C ARG A 176 7.38 -41.16 -0.30
N LEU A 177 7.31 -41.52 -1.57
CA LEU A 177 7.44 -42.91 -2.02
C LEU A 177 8.84 -43.46 -1.73
N GLU A 178 9.88 -42.67 -1.97
CA GLU A 178 11.26 -42.99 -1.62
C GLU A 178 11.39 -43.21 -0.10
N ALA A 179 10.89 -42.31 0.73
CA ALA A 179 10.92 -42.44 2.19
C ALA A 179 10.18 -43.69 2.69
N ILE A 180 8.99 -44.01 2.14
CA ILE A 180 8.26 -45.24 2.48
C ILE A 180 9.06 -46.47 2.06
N SER A 181 9.68 -46.45 0.88
CA SER A 181 10.51 -47.54 0.38
C SER A 181 11.72 -47.79 1.28
N GLU A 182 12.44 -46.74 1.67
CA GLU A 182 13.56 -46.80 2.61
C GLU A 182 13.13 -47.35 3.98
N GLU A 183 12.04 -46.86 4.55
CA GLU A 183 11.47 -47.34 5.81
C GLU A 183 11.18 -48.86 5.76
N ILE A 184 10.59 -49.35 4.67
CA ILE A 184 10.31 -50.78 4.47
C ILE A 184 11.63 -51.58 4.42
N HIS A 185 12.63 -51.08 3.71
CA HIS A 185 13.94 -51.72 3.61
C HIS A 185 14.65 -51.78 4.98
N LEU A 186 14.64 -50.68 5.74
CA LEU A 186 15.20 -50.60 7.10
C LEU A 186 14.53 -51.62 8.03
N ARG A 187 13.19 -51.66 8.07
CA ARG A 187 12.45 -52.62 8.92
C ARG A 187 12.73 -54.08 8.57
N ARG A 188 12.99 -54.40 7.30
CA ARG A 188 13.35 -55.78 6.88
C ARG A 188 14.76 -56.14 7.34
N ARG A 189 15.70 -55.20 7.24
CA ARG A 189 17.08 -55.36 7.77
C ARG A 189 17.07 -55.59 9.28
N ASP A 190 16.25 -54.84 10.02
CA ASP A 190 16.21 -54.92 11.49
C ASP A 190 15.50 -56.20 11.99
N LYS A 191 14.54 -56.74 11.23
CA LYS A 191 13.82 -57.99 11.56
C LYS A 191 14.55 -59.26 11.13
N SER A 192 15.32 -59.22 10.04
CA SER A 192 16.11 -60.35 9.56
C SER A 192 17.57 -60.11 9.93
N GLY A 193 17.96 -60.45 11.15
CA GLY A 193 19.33 -60.28 11.67
C GLY A 193 20.42 -61.13 10.96
N SER A 194 20.22 -61.58 9.73
CA SER A 194 21.23 -62.31 8.95
C SER A 194 20.93 -62.30 7.44
N VAL A 195 21.91 -61.75 6.70
CA VAL A 195 22.41 -62.15 5.36
C VAL A 195 21.40 -62.32 4.21
N SER A 196 21.32 -61.31 3.35
CA SER A 196 21.22 -61.49 1.89
C SER A 196 21.82 -60.28 1.16
N PRO A 197 22.57 -60.50 0.06
CA PRO A 197 23.31 -59.44 -0.63
C PRO A 197 22.36 -58.62 -1.52
N LEU A 198 21.82 -57.53 -0.98
CA LEU A 198 21.25 -56.44 -1.78
C LEU A 198 22.09 -55.17 -1.56
N PRO A 199 22.20 -54.30 -2.57
CA PRO A 199 23.31 -53.35 -2.70
C PRO A 199 23.44 -52.46 -1.47
N GLU A 200 24.57 -52.59 -0.78
CA GLU A 200 24.98 -51.71 0.31
C GLU A 200 25.46 -50.39 -0.29
N GLY A 201 24.54 -49.43 -0.41
CA GLY A 201 24.85 -48.06 -0.79
C GLY A 201 23.62 -47.16 -0.62
N PRO A 202 23.80 -45.87 -0.26
CA PRO A 202 22.72 -44.90 -0.39
C PRO A 202 22.19 -44.96 -1.82
N ARG A 203 20.87 -45.12 -1.99
CA ARG A 203 20.28 -45.15 -3.33
C ARG A 203 20.50 -43.77 -3.95
N GLU A 204 21.03 -43.76 -5.18
CA GLU A 204 21.22 -42.52 -5.92
C GLU A 204 19.86 -41.84 -6.17
N PRO A 205 19.81 -40.49 -6.19
CA PRO A 205 18.57 -39.75 -6.45
C PRO A 205 17.85 -40.31 -7.69
N GLY A 206 16.56 -40.61 -7.55
CA GLY A 206 15.76 -41.14 -8.65
C GLY A 206 15.67 -40.17 -9.83
N VAL A 207 15.34 -40.69 -11.01
CA VAL A 207 15.14 -39.88 -12.24
C VAL A 207 14.06 -38.81 -11.97
N GLY A 208 14.43 -37.53 -12.00
CA GLY A 208 13.55 -36.40 -11.65
C GLY A 208 13.81 -35.76 -10.27
N ALA A 209 14.80 -36.25 -9.51
CA ALA A 209 15.27 -35.64 -8.26
C ALA A 209 16.34 -34.55 -8.48
N GLU A 210 16.72 -34.28 -9.73
CA GLU A 210 17.57 -33.15 -10.07
C GLU A 210 16.90 -31.83 -9.64
N LEU A 211 17.58 -31.17 -8.71
CA LEU A 211 17.48 -29.78 -8.24
C LEU A 211 16.25 -28.98 -8.69
N GLU A 212 15.53 -28.40 -7.71
CA GLU A 212 14.48 -27.41 -7.96
C GLU A 212 14.90 -26.48 -9.11
N PRO A 213 14.11 -26.39 -10.20
CA PRO A 213 14.43 -25.44 -11.25
C PRO A 213 14.52 -24.08 -10.58
N ALA A 214 15.61 -23.35 -10.79
CA ALA A 214 15.81 -22.02 -10.23
C ALA A 214 14.56 -21.17 -10.51
N LEU A 215 13.67 -21.12 -9.52
CA LEU A 215 12.42 -20.38 -9.61
C LEU A 215 12.80 -18.91 -9.62
N HIS A 216 12.10 -18.13 -10.44
CA HIS A 216 12.16 -16.68 -10.31
C HIS A 216 11.78 -16.35 -8.85
N PRO A 217 12.59 -15.59 -8.09
CA PRO A 217 12.47 -15.48 -6.64
C PRO A 217 11.06 -15.09 -6.17
N ASP A 218 10.35 -14.31 -7.00
CA ASP A 218 8.96 -13.86 -6.79
C ASP A 218 7.92 -15.01 -6.76
N LEU A 219 8.13 -16.08 -7.53
CA LEU A 219 7.22 -17.23 -7.58
C LEU A 219 7.46 -18.22 -6.43
N SER A 220 8.70 -18.35 -5.96
CA SER A 220 9.03 -19.15 -4.76
C SER A 220 8.37 -18.58 -3.51
N GLN A 221 8.31 -17.26 -3.39
CA GLN A 221 7.72 -16.57 -2.24
C GLN A 221 6.20 -16.81 -2.16
N LYS A 222 5.48 -16.65 -3.29
CA LYS A 222 4.03 -16.96 -3.38
C LYS A 222 3.67 -18.43 -3.07
N LEU A 223 4.57 -19.37 -3.38
CA LEU A 223 4.36 -20.79 -3.09
C LEU A 223 4.55 -21.14 -1.60
N GLN A 224 5.38 -20.37 -0.88
CA GLN A 224 5.59 -20.54 0.55
C GLN A 224 4.41 -20.01 1.38
N ASP A 225 3.79 -18.91 0.94
CA ASP A 225 2.63 -18.29 1.59
C ASP A 225 1.33 -19.12 1.48
N LEU A 226 1.26 -20.09 0.55
CA LEU A 226 0.09 -20.95 0.33
C LEU A 226 0.10 -22.27 1.13
N LYS A 227 1.05 -22.47 2.05
CA LYS A 227 1.02 -23.64 2.93
C LYS A 227 -0.15 -23.51 3.92
N PRO A 228 -1.11 -24.45 3.96
CA PRO A 228 -2.12 -24.46 5.01
C PRO A 228 -1.43 -24.79 6.34
N GLU A 229 -1.48 -23.86 7.28
CA GLU A 229 -1.18 -24.14 8.69
C GLU A 229 -2.11 -25.26 9.14
N ARG A 230 -1.51 -26.36 9.59
CA ARG A 230 -2.22 -27.49 10.16
C ARG A 230 -2.50 -27.14 11.62
N GLU A 231 -3.60 -26.45 11.88
CA GLU A 231 -4.07 -26.17 13.24
C GLU A 231 -4.35 -27.49 13.99
N VAL A 232 -3.57 -27.72 15.04
CA VAL A 232 -3.88 -28.69 16.08
C VAL A 232 -4.74 -27.95 17.10
N GLY A 233 -6.00 -28.35 17.23
CA GLY A 233 -6.97 -27.69 18.11
C GLY A 233 -6.66 -27.82 19.60
N GLY A 234 -6.98 -26.74 20.32
CA GLY A 234 -7.14 -26.65 21.78
C GLY A 234 -7.86 -25.32 22.12
N PRO A 235 -8.86 -25.29 23.02
CA PRO A 235 -9.85 -24.22 23.06
C PRO A 235 -9.46 -23.09 24.03
N GLY A 236 -9.77 -21.83 23.65
CA GLY A 236 -9.79 -20.71 24.59
C GLY A 236 -9.50 -19.36 23.97
N ASP A 237 -10.57 -18.58 23.78
CA ASP A 237 -10.67 -17.11 23.80
C ASP A 237 -9.98 -16.24 22.72
N GLY A 238 -10.83 -15.44 22.06
CA GLY A 238 -10.44 -14.14 21.50
C GLY A 238 -10.44 -14.03 19.98
N ALA A 239 -11.62 -14.06 19.36
CA ALA A 239 -11.78 -13.71 17.95
C ALA A 239 -11.40 -12.23 17.70
N CYS A 240 -10.23 -11.99 17.13
CA CYS A 240 -9.90 -10.75 16.41
C CYS A 240 -8.73 -11.02 15.45
N GLY A 241 -8.99 -11.76 14.37
CA GLY A 241 -7.90 -12.21 13.49
C GLY A 241 -8.28 -12.54 12.07
N VAL A 242 -9.34 -11.96 11.49
CA VAL A 242 -9.65 -12.15 10.06
C VAL A 242 -10.34 -10.90 9.49
N TRP A 243 -9.59 -9.82 9.28
CA TRP A 243 -10.11 -8.63 8.57
C TRP A 243 -9.12 -8.02 7.58
N ASN A 244 -8.03 -8.72 7.25
CA ASN A 244 -7.00 -8.17 6.35
C ASN A 244 -7.17 -8.57 4.88
N GLU A 245 -8.08 -9.50 4.56
CA GLU A 245 -8.15 -10.13 3.23
C GLU A 245 -9.43 -9.79 2.44
N VAL A 246 -10.33 -8.95 2.99
CA VAL A 246 -11.59 -8.54 2.33
C VAL A 246 -11.50 -7.14 1.69
N LEU A 247 -10.37 -6.44 1.84
CA LEU A 247 -10.23 -5.02 1.47
C LEU A 247 -9.78 -4.76 0.02
N GLU A 248 -9.67 -5.79 -0.81
CA GLU A 248 -9.24 -5.66 -2.21
C GLU A 248 -10.40 -5.74 -3.23
N TYR A 249 -11.64 -5.94 -2.77
CA TYR A 249 -12.81 -6.03 -3.66
C TYR A 249 -13.58 -4.69 -3.68
N ASP A 250 -13.69 -4.13 -4.89
CA ASP A 250 -14.55 -3.00 -5.28
C ASP A 250 -14.15 -1.57 -4.89
N LEU A 251 -12.92 -1.15 -5.23
CA LEU A 251 -12.56 0.27 -5.37
C LEU A 251 -12.57 0.79 -6.82
N ASP A 252 -12.86 -0.08 -7.79
CA ASP A 252 -12.66 0.22 -9.22
C ASP A 252 -13.90 0.78 -9.95
N LYS A 253 -14.73 1.58 -9.26
CA LYS A 253 -15.88 2.21 -9.91
C LYS A 253 -16.23 3.60 -9.40
N CYS A 254 -15.23 4.48 -9.37
CA CYS A 254 -15.45 5.93 -9.36
C CYS A 254 -14.95 6.56 -10.66
N ASP A 255 -15.39 6.02 -11.80
CA ASP A 255 -15.20 6.67 -13.09
C ASP A 255 -16.43 7.54 -13.41
N VAL A 256 -16.43 8.77 -12.91
CA VAL A 256 -17.24 9.85 -13.49
C VAL A 256 -16.58 11.21 -13.27
N ARG A 257 -15.53 11.51 -14.04
CA ARG A 257 -15.38 12.88 -14.52
C ARG A 257 -16.37 13.09 -15.67
N SER A 258 -17.64 13.22 -15.28
CA SER A 258 -18.70 13.69 -16.15
C SER A 258 -18.35 15.10 -16.62
N LEU A 259 -18.14 15.27 -17.92
CA LEU A 259 -17.73 16.51 -18.59
C LEU A 259 -18.84 17.59 -18.62
N GLY A 260 -19.60 17.75 -17.53
CA GLY A 260 -20.67 18.74 -17.49
C GLY A 260 -21.37 18.84 -16.14
N SER A 261 -20.83 19.67 -15.25
CA SER A 261 -21.56 20.58 -14.32
C SER A 261 -20.65 20.94 -13.15
N MET A 262 -19.86 22.01 -13.32
CA MET A 262 -19.26 22.71 -12.19
C MET A 262 -20.33 23.66 -11.64
N SER A 263 -20.97 23.30 -10.53
CA SER A 263 -21.73 24.24 -9.71
C SER A 263 -20.85 24.60 -8.52
N LEU A 264 -20.01 25.63 -8.67
CA LEU A 264 -19.35 26.27 -7.54
C LEU A 264 -20.36 27.25 -6.90
N PRO A 265 -20.50 27.29 -5.56
CA PRO A 265 -21.23 28.37 -4.93
C PRO A 265 -20.47 29.68 -5.15
N THR A 266 -21.10 30.59 -5.91
CA THR A 266 -20.66 31.98 -6.03
C THR A 266 -20.97 32.69 -4.72
N SER A 267 -19.95 32.89 -3.88
CA SER A 267 -20.01 33.94 -2.86
C SER A 267 -19.10 35.08 -3.28
N SER A 268 -19.78 36.19 -3.54
CA SER A 268 -19.32 37.53 -3.85
C SER A 268 -18.13 38.00 -2.99
N ALA A 269 -17.10 38.52 -3.66
CA ALA A 269 -16.64 39.90 -3.51
C ALA A 269 -15.54 40.13 -4.55
N VAL A 270 -15.87 40.94 -5.56
CA VAL A 270 -14.91 41.48 -6.51
C VAL A 270 -14.08 42.56 -5.82
N SER A 271 -12.78 42.33 -5.68
CA SER A 271 -11.81 43.40 -5.58
C SER A 271 -10.99 43.38 -6.87
N GLU A 272 -11.16 44.43 -7.67
CA GLU A 272 -10.22 44.81 -8.71
C GLU A 272 -8.88 45.16 -8.03
N GLY A 273 -7.79 44.59 -8.54
CA GLY A 273 -6.46 44.85 -8.02
C GLY A 273 -5.42 43.92 -8.65
N ASP A 274 -4.88 44.40 -9.77
CA ASP A 274 -3.55 44.16 -10.33
C ASP A 274 -2.96 42.74 -10.43
N ASP A 275 -2.58 42.41 -11.67
CA ASP A 275 -1.58 41.39 -12.02
C ASP A 275 -0.34 41.53 -11.13
N ILE A 276 -0.23 40.67 -10.13
CA ILE A 276 1.01 40.38 -9.43
C ILE A 276 1.35 38.93 -9.77
N ASP A 277 2.41 38.74 -10.55
CA ASP A 277 3.19 37.50 -10.57
C ASP A 277 3.67 37.22 -9.14
N GLN A 278 2.79 36.66 -8.32
CA GLN A 278 3.13 36.20 -6.99
C GLN A 278 3.66 34.78 -7.17
N GLU A 279 4.97 34.67 -7.40
CA GLU A 279 5.66 33.44 -7.06
C GLU A 279 5.20 33.03 -5.65
N PRO A 280 4.85 31.74 -5.42
CA PRO A 280 4.49 31.31 -4.08
C PRO A 280 5.67 31.66 -3.19
N ILE A 281 5.45 32.52 -2.20
CA ILE A 281 6.44 32.82 -1.16
C ILE A 281 6.70 31.49 -0.48
N GLU A 282 7.73 30.78 -0.96
CA GLU A 282 8.29 29.62 -0.32
C GLU A 282 8.94 30.19 0.94
N GLU A 283 8.19 30.26 2.04
CA GLU A 283 8.72 30.64 3.35
C GLU A 283 10.00 29.82 3.56
N ASP A 284 11.14 30.50 3.69
CA ASP A 284 12.43 29.82 3.76
C ASP A 284 12.41 28.91 5.01
N LEU A 285 12.51 27.60 4.77
CA LEU A 285 12.52 26.58 5.82
C LEU A 285 13.58 26.91 6.89
N GLU A 286 14.67 27.56 6.51
CA GLU A 286 15.72 27.97 7.43
C GLU A 286 15.32 29.17 8.30
N GLU A 287 14.51 30.10 7.79
CA GLU A 287 13.91 31.19 8.57
C GLU A 287 12.90 30.66 9.59
N LEU A 288 12.04 29.71 9.21
CA LEU A 288 11.11 29.05 10.12
C LEU A 288 11.85 28.26 11.21
N ARG A 289 12.91 27.53 10.85
CA ARG A 289 13.79 26.83 11.82
C ARG A 289 14.46 27.81 12.78
N GLN A 290 14.97 28.93 12.26
CA GLN A 290 15.60 29.95 13.09
C GLN A 290 14.59 30.58 14.05
N LYS A 291 13.37 30.87 13.58
CA LYS A 291 12.29 31.41 14.40
C LYS A 291 11.85 30.46 15.51
N VAL A 292 11.76 29.15 15.23
CA VAL A 292 11.50 28.12 16.24
C VAL A 292 12.64 28.06 17.27
N ARG A 293 13.90 28.13 16.84
CA ARG A 293 15.07 28.19 17.74
C ARG A 293 15.03 29.43 18.64
N ASP A 294 14.78 30.61 18.07
CA ASP A 294 14.76 31.88 18.78
C ASP A 294 13.62 31.95 19.80
N LEU A 295 12.43 31.46 19.44
CA LEU A 295 11.27 31.38 20.35
C LEU A 295 11.47 30.33 21.45
N SER A 296 12.19 29.24 21.18
CA SER A 296 12.51 28.20 22.17
C SER A 296 13.56 28.66 23.20
N VAL A 297 14.55 29.44 22.76
CA VAL A 297 15.63 29.95 23.64
C VAL A 297 15.22 31.24 24.34
N GLY A 298 14.36 32.06 23.71
CA GLY A 298 13.87 33.33 24.24
C GLY A 298 12.61 33.22 25.12
N GLY A 299 12.16 32.00 25.42
CA GLY A 299 10.94 31.70 26.18
C GLY A 299 10.86 32.46 27.50
N GLY A 300 10.06 33.52 27.53
CA GLY A 300 9.87 34.38 28.71
C GLY A 300 9.71 35.87 28.45
N LYS A 301 9.81 36.37 27.21
CA LYS A 301 9.70 37.82 26.91
C LYS A 301 8.31 38.33 26.50
N SER A 302 7.36 37.48 26.14
CA SER A 302 6.01 37.85 25.67
C SER A 302 4.98 36.90 26.26
N GLU A 303 3.82 37.36 26.73
CA GLU A 303 2.77 36.49 27.32
C GLU A 303 2.19 35.47 26.32
N ASN A 304 2.39 35.69 25.01
CA ASN A 304 1.82 34.86 23.94
C ASN A 304 2.85 33.94 23.26
N TRP A 305 4.06 33.84 23.82
CA TRP A 305 5.19 33.12 23.23
C TRP A 305 4.91 31.64 22.96
N GLU A 306 4.14 30.96 23.82
CA GLU A 306 3.79 29.55 23.65
C GLU A 306 2.88 29.33 22.43
N ARG A 307 1.92 30.24 22.22
CA ARG A 307 1.02 30.20 21.06
C ARG A 307 1.77 30.49 19.78
N GLU A 308 2.63 31.51 19.78
CA GLU A 308 3.49 31.86 18.65
C GLU A 308 4.47 30.72 18.31
N LEU A 309 5.06 30.09 19.33
CA LEU A 309 5.92 28.92 19.15
C LEU A 309 5.12 27.74 18.56
N SER A 310 3.97 27.41 19.12
CA SER A 310 3.12 26.32 18.61
C SER A 310 2.69 26.57 17.16
N GLU A 311 2.36 27.81 16.81
CA GLU A 311 1.97 28.19 15.47
C GLU A 311 3.15 28.12 14.49
N THR A 312 4.34 28.60 14.89
CA THR A 312 5.56 28.52 14.05
C THR A 312 6.04 27.08 13.86
N VAL A 313 5.94 26.22 14.89
CA VAL A 313 6.20 24.77 14.77
C VAL A 313 5.20 24.13 13.80
N THR A 314 3.92 24.46 13.91
CA THR A 314 2.88 23.94 12.99
C THR A 314 3.14 24.38 11.54
N ARG A 315 3.56 25.65 11.34
CA ARG A 315 3.93 26.15 10.01
C ARG A 315 5.18 25.44 9.47
N LEU A 316 6.19 25.22 10.30
CA LEU A 316 7.40 24.48 9.93
C LEU A 316 7.08 23.03 9.58
N ASP A 317 6.26 22.35 10.37
CA ASP A 317 5.83 20.97 10.09
C ASP A 317 5.06 20.88 8.77
N ASN A 318 4.14 21.82 8.51
CA ASN A 318 3.43 21.90 7.23
C ASN A 318 4.36 22.18 6.04
N ALA A 319 5.36 23.04 6.21
CA ALA A 319 6.34 23.36 5.18
C ALA A 319 7.27 22.16 4.89
N LEU A 320 7.74 21.47 5.92
CA LEU A 320 8.54 20.24 5.80
C LEU A 320 7.72 19.12 5.15
N LEU A 321 6.46 18.94 5.54
CA LEU A 321 5.56 17.98 4.93
C LEU A 321 5.38 18.26 3.45
N LYS A 322 5.16 19.53 3.06
CA LYS A 322 5.04 19.93 1.66
C LYS A 322 6.31 19.66 0.87
N GLN A 323 7.49 19.97 1.44
CA GLN A 323 8.77 19.69 0.80
C GLN A 323 8.99 18.18 0.60
N GLU A 324 8.68 17.36 1.60
CA GLU A 324 8.78 15.90 1.51
C GLU A 324 7.79 15.36 0.45
N CYS A 325 6.56 15.89 0.41
CA CYS A 325 5.58 15.54 -0.61
C CYS A 325 6.07 15.89 -2.02
N ASP A 326 6.67 17.06 -2.20
CA ASP A 326 7.23 17.47 -3.49
C ASP A 326 8.41 16.58 -3.92
N GLN A 327 9.24 16.15 -2.96
CA GLN A 327 10.32 15.19 -3.21
C GLN A 327 9.79 13.80 -3.59
N GLU A 328 8.78 13.30 -2.89
CA GLU A 328 8.14 12.02 -3.21
C GLU A 328 7.43 12.08 -4.57
N LEU A 329 6.74 13.17 -4.88
CA LEU A 329 6.13 13.37 -6.19
C LEU A 329 7.19 13.38 -7.31
N ARG A 330 8.36 13.98 -7.06
CA ARG A 330 9.51 13.90 -7.99
C ARG A 330 10.04 12.47 -8.11
N ALA A 331 10.11 11.72 -7.01
CA ALA A 331 10.51 10.31 -7.02
C ALA A 331 9.51 9.45 -7.81
N PHE A 332 8.20 9.64 -7.62
CA PHE A 332 7.17 8.97 -8.41
C PHE A 332 7.30 9.25 -9.90
N ILE A 333 7.62 10.49 -10.27
CA ILE A 333 7.88 10.87 -11.67
C ILE A 333 9.12 10.17 -12.19
N LEU A 334 10.21 10.10 -11.42
CA LEU A 334 11.44 9.41 -11.81
C LEU A 334 11.23 7.90 -11.95
N ASP A 335 10.54 7.25 -11.01
CA ASP A 335 10.22 5.83 -11.06
C ASP A 335 9.33 5.48 -12.26
N SER A 336 8.40 6.38 -12.64
CA SER A 336 7.58 6.22 -13.84
C SER A 336 8.39 6.31 -15.15
N GLN A 337 9.55 6.98 -15.13
CA GLN A 337 10.46 7.11 -16.28
C GLN A 337 11.49 5.96 -16.37
N ILE A 338 11.68 5.17 -15.30
CA ILE A 338 12.63 4.04 -15.23
C ILE A 338 12.00 2.71 -15.69
N ALA A 339 10.69 2.66 -15.97
CA ALA A 339 10.10 1.52 -16.65
C ALA A 339 10.84 1.29 -17.99
N PRO A 340 11.39 0.07 -18.24
CA PRO A 340 12.27 -0.15 -19.38
C PRO A 340 11.49 0.15 -20.66
N THR A 341 11.89 1.21 -21.35
CA THR A 341 11.58 1.39 -22.76
C THR A 341 12.16 0.17 -23.48
N CYS A 342 11.33 -0.84 -23.70
CA CYS A 342 11.63 -1.97 -24.55
C CYS A 342 11.61 -1.48 -25.99
N ASP A 343 12.64 -0.71 -26.36
CA ASP A 343 12.98 -0.32 -27.72
C ASP A 343 14.40 -0.82 -27.98
N LYS A 344 14.48 -2.04 -28.52
CA LYS A 344 15.39 -2.43 -29.61
C LYS A 344 14.76 -3.56 -30.42
#